data_AF-A0A6L3VR13-F1
#
_entry.id   AF-A0A6L3VR13-F1
#
_cell.length_a   1.000
_cell.length_b   1.000
_cell.length_c   1.000
_cell.angle_alpha   90.00
_cell.angle_beta   90.00
_cell.angle_gamma   90.00
#
_symmetry.space_group_name_H-M   'P 1'
#
loop_
_entity.id
_entity.type
_entity.pdbx_description
1 polymer ?
#
loop_
_entity_poly.entity_id
_entity_poly.type
_entity_poly.pdbx_seq_one_letter_code
_entity_poly.pdbx_strand_id
1 'polypeptide(L)'
;MTLLGTYEDGDYRAEFGTLAVRGFWPAGVGGTGELRHLNLPLLAEDAFAAGARSDVARAGAGWVLGTAAAHAHVRLEAYDAAPGRGAAGWNDVVETPFLTSRGEIRLTRARGGDSPWNLKLARPGLHRLCVLRRRTSDGHRWLLQFWPVSGSPEAPRFLARSRPAVGTDRPGHGDKRFGPLAMDVLSVALWSPGRHTRAALAERLLATPEQIREALRYLTRRGMLRVGGVDAGPASTIALVPERPRPPNAGAVSVALPWRTAAR
;
A
#
# COMPACT_ATOMS: atom_id res chain seq x y z
N MET A 1 26.19 1.78 6.82
CA MET A 1 25.08 1.41 5.91
C MET A 1 25.69 0.62 4.78
N THR A 2 25.25 -0.63 4.64
CA THR A 2 25.82 -1.66 3.76
C THR A 2 24.70 -2.27 2.93
N LEU A 3 24.93 -2.41 1.63
CA LEU A 3 24.06 -3.18 0.73
C LEU A 3 24.27 -4.67 0.99
N LEU A 4 23.25 -5.36 1.48
CA LEU A 4 23.29 -6.77 1.84
C LEU A 4 22.98 -7.69 0.67
N GLY A 5 22.21 -7.21 -0.31
CA GLY A 5 21.86 -7.97 -1.49
C GLY A 5 20.99 -7.19 -2.46
N THR A 6 20.99 -7.64 -3.70
CA THR A 6 20.19 -7.08 -4.79
C THR A 6 19.50 -8.17 -5.58
N TYR A 7 18.35 -7.83 -6.15
CA TYR A 7 17.69 -8.60 -7.19
C TYR A 7 17.22 -7.65 -8.28
N GLU A 8 17.36 -8.03 -9.55
CA GLU A 8 17.04 -7.17 -10.69
C GLU A 8 16.31 -7.99 -11.76
N ASP A 9 15.20 -7.46 -12.26
CA ASP A 9 14.41 -8.00 -13.37
C ASP A 9 14.23 -6.93 -14.45
N GLY A 10 15.02 -7.07 -15.52
CA GLY A 10 15.10 -6.18 -16.68
C GLY A 10 13.84 -6.11 -17.54
N ASP A 11 13.03 -7.16 -17.56
CA ASP A 11 11.81 -7.28 -18.39
C ASP A 11 10.63 -7.77 -17.55
N TYR A 12 10.43 -7.14 -16.39
CA TYR A 12 9.27 -7.45 -15.55
C TYR A 12 7.98 -7.11 -16.31
N ARG A 13 7.17 -8.13 -16.54
CA ARG A 13 5.86 -7.99 -17.22
C ARG A 13 4.74 -7.87 -16.20
N ALA A 14 4.22 -6.66 -16.04
CA ALA A 14 3.24 -6.34 -15.03
C ALA A 14 1.85 -6.93 -15.38
N GLU A 15 1.42 -7.92 -14.61
CA GLU A 15 0.07 -8.48 -14.75
C GLU A 15 -0.98 -7.43 -14.32
N PHE A 16 -1.95 -7.13 -15.20
CA PHE A 16 -2.96 -6.08 -15.00
C PHE A 16 -2.38 -4.68 -14.70
N GLY A 17 -1.14 -4.42 -15.16
CA GLY A 17 -0.42 -3.18 -14.87
C GLY A 17 -0.04 -3.06 -13.38
N THR A 18 0.28 -4.19 -12.73
CA THR A 18 0.60 -4.23 -11.30
C THR A 18 2.02 -4.76 -11.07
N LEU A 19 2.82 -3.99 -10.35
CA LEU A 19 4.02 -4.46 -9.66
C LEU A 19 3.56 -5.18 -8.39
N ALA A 20 4.01 -6.42 -8.16
CA ALA A 20 3.73 -7.13 -6.91
C ALA A 20 5.02 -7.66 -6.27
N VAL A 21 5.29 -7.23 -5.04
CA VAL A 21 6.35 -7.78 -4.19
C VAL A 21 5.71 -8.37 -2.95
N ARG A 22 6.08 -9.60 -2.59
CA ARG A 22 5.51 -10.31 -1.46
C ARG A 22 6.60 -10.83 -0.54
N GLY A 23 6.39 -10.72 0.75
CA GLY A 23 7.16 -11.39 1.79
C GLY A 23 6.34 -12.53 2.38
N PHE A 24 7.01 -13.43 3.10
CA PHE A 24 6.28 -14.44 3.87
C PHE A 24 5.64 -13.80 5.10
N TRP A 25 4.30 -13.75 5.14
CA TRP A 25 3.54 -13.40 6.33
C TRP A 25 2.37 -14.37 6.48
N PRO A 26 2.36 -15.24 7.51
CA PRO A 26 1.25 -16.14 7.74
C PRO A 26 -0.02 -15.35 8.08
N ALA A 27 -1.12 -15.70 7.40
CA ALA A 27 -2.42 -15.12 7.70
C ALA A 27 -2.81 -15.38 9.16
N GLY A 28 -3.42 -14.41 9.82
CA GLY A 28 -3.96 -14.56 11.18
C GLY A 28 -2.92 -14.51 12.30
N VAL A 29 -1.63 -14.35 12.02
CA VAL A 29 -0.64 -14.09 13.06
C VAL A 29 -0.78 -12.66 13.55
N GLY A 30 -1.16 -12.52 14.83
CA GLY A 30 -1.27 -11.23 15.52
C GLY A 30 0.10 -10.57 15.72
N GLY A 31 0.09 -9.26 15.92
CA GLY A 31 1.32 -8.50 16.20
C GLY A 31 1.83 -8.81 17.60
N THR A 32 3.10 -9.17 17.72
CA THR A 32 3.79 -9.26 19.01
C THR A 32 4.50 -7.93 19.33
N GLY A 33 4.76 -7.69 20.62
CA GLY A 33 5.56 -6.55 21.07
C GLY A 33 5.01 -5.19 20.63
N GLU A 34 5.77 -4.50 19.78
CA GLU A 34 5.49 -3.14 19.29
C GLU A 34 4.34 -3.09 18.28
N LEU A 35 3.99 -4.21 17.63
CA LEU A 35 2.92 -4.27 16.63
C LEU A 35 1.54 -4.59 17.22
N ARG A 36 1.43 -4.80 18.54
CA ARG A 36 0.19 -5.21 19.22
C ARG A 36 -0.98 -4.24 19.05
N HIS A 37 -0.67 -2.99 18.75
CA HIS A 37 -1.67 -1.93 18.55
C HIS A 37 -2.23 -1.90 17.11
N LEU A 38 -1.66 -2.68 16.20
CA LEU A 38 -2.10 -2.77 14.81
C LEU A 38 -3.11 -3.90 14.63
N ASN A 39 -4.13 -3.65 13.81
CA ASN A 39 -5.04 -4.68 13.34
C ASN A 39 -4.44 -5.38 12.11
N LEU A 40 -3.53 -6.33 12.34
CA LEU A 40 -2.81 -7.04 11.26
C LEU A 40 -3.74 -7.72 10.23
N PRO A 41 -4.91 -8.27 10.59
CA PRO A 41 -5.89 -8.72 9.60
C PRO A 41 -6.33 -7.65 8.60
N LEU A 42 -6.38 -6.38 8.98
CA LEU A 42 -6.65 -5.28 8.04
C LEU A 42 -5.43 -4.89 7.20
N LEU A 43 -4.22 -5.29 7.60
CA LEU A 43 -3.01 -5.11 6.80
C LEU A 43 -2.76 -6.24 5.80
N ALA A 44 -3.61 -7.28 5.78
CA ALA A 44 -3.54 -8.35 4.80
C ALA A 44 -3.90 -7.87 3.39
N GLU A 45 -3.35 -8.52 2.36
CA GLU A 45 -3.50 -8.12 0.96
C GLU A 45 -4.97 -8.11 0.51
N ASP A 46 -5.74 -9.10 0.95
CA ASP A 46 -7.14 -9.32 0.61
C ASP A 46 -8.10 -8.31 1.26
N ALA A 47 -7.74 -7.75 2.43
CA ALA A 47 -8.60 -6.85 3.20
C ALA A 47 -9.02 -5.61 2.41
N PHE A 48 -8.19 -5.17 1.46
CA PHE A 48 -8.45 -3.99 0.62
C PHE A 48 -8.17 -4.19 -0.87
N ALA A 49 -7.98 -5.44 -1.32
CA ALA A 49 -7.70 -5.78 -2.72
C ALA A 49 -8.78 -5.26 -3.70
N ALA A 50 -10.04 -5.20 -3.27
CA ALA A 50 -11.18 -4.69 -4.05
C ALA A 50 -11.30 -3.15 -4.07
N GLY A 51 -10.47 -2.43 -3.29
CA GLY A 51 -10.50 -0.97 -3.20
C GLY A 51 -9.87 -0.25 -4.40
N ALA A 52 -9.99 1.08 -4.44
CA ALA A 52 -9.34 1.92 -5.45
C ALA A 52 -7.81 1.67 -5.49
N ARG A 53 -7.17 1.91 -6.64
CA ARG A 53 -5.71 1.77 -6.79
C ARG A 53 -5.02 3.02 -6.21
N SER A 54 -3.92 2.85 -5.48
CA SER A 54 -2.98 3.96 -5.22
C SER A 54 -2.24 4.29 -6.52
N ASP A 55 -1.81 5.55 -6.68
CA ASP A 55 -1.09 5.98 -7.87
C ASP A 55 0.33 5.40 -7.96
N VAL A 56 1.03 5.28 -6.83
CA VAL A 56 2.43 4.78 -6.79
C VAL A 56 2.45 3.35 -6.29
N ALA A 57 2.39 3.16 -4.97
CA ALA A 57 2.44 1.85 -4.34
C ALA A 57 1.69 1.87 -2.99
N ARG A 58 1.19 0.71 -2.61
CA ARG A 58 0.64 0.40 -1.28
C ARG A 58 1.41 -0.77 -0.71
N ALA A 59 1.56 -0.78 0.60
CA ALA A 59 2.13 -1.91 1.30
C ALA A 59 1.33 -2.23 2.56
N GLY A 60 1.30 -3.51 2.88
CA GLY A 60 0.73 -4.04 4.12
C GLY A 60 1.64 -5.09 4.72
N ALA A 61 1.07 -5.99 5.52
CA ALA A 61 1.82 -7.07 6.15
C ALA A 61 2.19 -8.12 5.09
N GLY A 62 3.45 -8.12 4.66
CA GLY A 62 3.99 -9.10 3.72
C GLY A 62 3.73 -8.81 2.24
N TRP A 63 3.30 -7.60 1.86
CA TRP A 63 3.03 -7.31 0.45
C TRP A 63 3.23 -5.84 0.10
N VAL A 64 3.51 -5.61 -1.19
CA VAL A 64 3.58 -4.31 -1.85
C VAL A 64 2.92 -4.46 -3.22
N LEU A 65 1.98 -3.59 -3.53
CA LEU A 65 1.34 -3.50 -4.85
C LEU A 65 1.51 -2.08 -5.40
N GLY A 66 2.02 -1.96 -6.62
CA GLY A 66 2.21 -0.67 -7.30
C GLY A 66 1.68 -0.64 -8.72
N THR A 67 1.36 0.54 -9.24
CA THR A 67 0.87 0.71 -10.62
C THR A 67 2.02 0.76 -11.61
N ALA A 68 2.17 -0.27 -12.43
CA ALA A 68 3.25 -0.46 -13.39
C ALA A 68 2.78 -0.38 -14.86
N ALA A 69 3.68 0.05 -15.75
CA ALA A 69 3.52 -0.11 -17.19
C ALA A 69 3.62 -1.61 -17.56
N ALA A 70 3.21 -1.97 -18.78
CA ALA A 70 3.25 -3.36 -19.25
C ALA A 70 4.67 -3.96 -19.17
N HIS A 71 5.68 -3.17 -19.57
CA HIS A 71 7.09 -3.45 -19.36
C HIS A 71 7.63 -2.56 -18.25
N ALA A 72 8.38 -3.16 -17.33
CA ALA A 72 9.08 -2.43 -16.31
C ALA A 72 10.43 -3.06 -16.00
N HIS A 73 11.37 -2.21 -15.59
CA HIS A 73 12.61 -2.63 -14.97
C HIS A 73 12.44 -2.55 -13.45
N VAL A 74 12.67 -3.64 -12.72
CA VAL A 74 12.47 -3.69 -11.26
C VAL A 74 13.76 -4.10 -10.57
N ARG A 75 14.20 -3.29 -9.62
CA ARG A 75 15.34 -3.59 -8.75
C ARG A 75 14.91 -3.58 -7.28
N LEU A 76 15.29 -4.62 -6.56
CA LEU A 76 15.10 -4.77 -5.12
C LEU A 76 16.47 -4.69 -4.44
N GLU A 77 16.57 -3.96 -3.33
CA GLU A 77 17.80 -3.79 -2.56
C GLU A 77 17.52 -3.97 -1.07
N ALA A 78 18.36 -4.76 -0.40
CA ALA A 78 18.31 -4.97 1.04
C ALA A 78 19.51 -4.28 1.71
N TYR A 79 19.26 -3.52 2.77
CA TYR A 79 20.26 -2.79 3.53
C TYR A 79 20.20 -3.13 5.01
N ASP A 80 21.33 -2.97 5.73
CA ASP A 80 21.41 -3.10 7.18
C ASP A 80 20.92 -1.85 7.95
N ALA A 81 20.83 -0.71 7.26
CA ALA A 81 20.41 0.58 7.79
C ALA A 81 19.80 1.43 6.66
N ALA A 82 19.19 2.56 7.01
CA ALA A 82 18.58 3.46 6.04
C ALA A 82 19.59 3.88 4.95
N PRO A 83 19.30 3.65 3.66
CA PRO A 83 20.17 4.09 2.58
C PRO A 83 20.25 5.62 2.54
N GLY A 84 21.37 6.14 2.04
CA GLY A 84 21.49 7.57 1.74
C GLY A 84 20.36 8.02 0.80
N ARG A 85 19.87 9.27 0.95
CA ARG A 85 18.71 9.77 0.18
C ARG A 85 18.98 9.74 -1.33
N GLY A 86 18.51 8.69 -2.00
CA GLY A 86 18.62 8.48 -3.45
C GLY A 86 17.47 9.07 -4.28
N ALA A 87 16.71 10.03 -3.74
CA ALA A 87 15.48 10.53 -4.39
C ALA A 87 15.73 11.38 -5.66
N ALA A 88 16.95 11.88 -5.86
CA ALA A 88 17.28 12.70 -7.02
C ALA A 88 17.03 11.93 -8.33
N GLY A 89 16.26 12.53 -9.24
CA GLY A 89 15.95 11.94 -10.55
C GLY A 89 14.83 10.89 -10.56
N TRP A 90 14.15 10.66 -9.43
CA TRP A 90 12.95 9.82 -9.36
C TRP A 90 11.68 10.67 -9.43
N ASN A 91 10.66 10.19 -10.14
CA ASN A 91 9.41 10.94 -10.30
C ASN A 91 8.51 10.81 -9.07
N ASP A 92 8.46 9.62 -8.48
CA ASP A 92 7.66 9.33 -7.31
C ASP A 92 8.52 8.59 -6.29
N VAL A 93 8.39 9.00 -5.03
CA VAL A 93 9.10 8.39 -3.90
C VAL A 93 8.13 8.31 -2.73
N VAL A 94 7.85 7.08 -2.30
CA VAL A 94 7.03 6.81 -1.12
C VAL A 94 7.81 5.91 -0.17
N GLU A 95 7.80 6.26 1.10
CA GLU A 95 8.26 5.37 2.14
C GLU A 95 7.07 4.78 2.87
N THR A 96 7.12 3.49 3.18
CA THR A 96 6.05 2.76 3.86
C THR A 96 6.64 1.68 4.74
N PRO A 97 5.98 1.30 5.85
CA PRO A 97 6.32 0.08 6.56
C PRO A 97 6.13 -1.16 5.67
N PHE A 98 6.95 -2.17 5.92
CA PHE A 98 6.84 -3.49 5.34
C PHE A 98 7.17 -4.53 6.42
N LEU A 99 6.34 -5.56 6.53
CA LEU A 99 6.49 -6.59 7.55
C LEU A 99 6.69 -7.95 6.88
N THR A 100 7.69 -8.71 7.31
CA THR A 100 7.92 -10.09 6.85
C THR A 100 8.36 -10.96 8.01
N SER A 101 7.85 -12.18 8.10
CA SER A 101 8.15 -13.09 9.21
C SER A 101 9.35 -13.99 8.97
N ARG A 102 9.86 -14.05 7.72
CA ARG A 102 11.08 -14.79 7.37
C ARG A 102 12.25 -13.91 6.95
N GLY A 103 12.02 -12.62 6.72
CA GLY A 103 13.05 -11.76 6.13
C GLY A 103 13.34 -12.15 4.67
N GLU A 104 12.38 -12.75 3.98
CA GLU A 104 12.49 -13.12 2.57
C GLU A 104 11.40 -12.39 1.80
N ILE A 105 11.76 -11.91 0.59
CA ILE A 105 10.83 -11.27 -0.33
C ILE A 105 10.99 -11.83 -1.74
N ARG A 106 9.91 -11.73 -2.51
CA ARG A 106 9.86 -12.14 -3.92
C ARG A 106 9.14 -11.09 -4.76
N LEU A 107 9.68 -10.86 -5.96
CA LEU A 107 8.98 -10.25 -7.08
C LEU A 107 8.09 -11.32 -7.72
N THR A 108 6.82 -11.00 -7.93
CA THR A 108 5.81 -11.95 -8.39
C THR A 108 4.76 -11.26 -9.24
N ARG A 109 3.89 -12.04 -9.88
CA ARG A 109 2.75 -11.51 -10.64
C ARG A 109 1.58 -11.22 -9.71
N ALA A 110 0.62 -10.43 -10.18
CA ALA A 110 -0.53 -10.00 -9.39
C ALA A 110 -1.37 -11.17 -8.87
N ARG A 111 -1.63 -12.19 -9.68
CA ARG A 111 -2.35 -13.41 -9.26
C ARG A 111 -1.48 -14.42 -8.51
N GLY A 112 -0.22 -14.08 -8.27
CA GLY A 112 0.76 -14.98 -7.69
C GLY A 112 1.45 -15.85 -8.74
N GLY A 113 2.19 -16.82 -8.24
CA GLY A 113 3.00 -17.75 -9.02
C GLY A 113 4.12 -18.30 -8.16
N ASP A 114 4.61 -19.48 -8.53
CA ASP A 114 5.75 -20.13 -7.91
C ASP A 114 7.04 -19.49 -8.44
N SER A 115 7.28 -18.25 -8.01
CA SER A 115 8.57 -17.60 -8.15
C SER A 115 9.42 -17.92 -6.92
N PRO A 116 10.71 -18.28 -7.08
CA PRO A 116 11.61 -18.46 -5.96
C PRO A 116 11.72 -17.16 -5.15
N TRP A 117 12.14 -17.27 -3.88
CA TRP A 117 12.47 -16.09 -3.08
C TRP A 117 13.64 -15.35 -3.71
N ASN A 118 13.42 -14.09 -4.07
CA ASN A 118 14.36 -13.32 -4.89
C ASN A 118 15.42 -12.61 -4.06
N LEU A 119 15.10 -12.21 -2.82
CA LEU A 119 15.99 -11.43 -1.98
C LEU A 119 15.78 -11.74 -0.48
N LYS A 120 16.89 -11.87 0.24
CA LYS A 120 16.94 -11.97 1.70
C LYS A 120 17.20 -10.60 2.31
N LEU A 121 16.37 -10.22 3.27
CA LEU A 121 16.49 -9.00 4.07
C LEU A 121 17.44 -9.22 5.26
N ALA A 122 17.86 -8.13 5.90
CA ALA A 122 18.78 -8.17 7.04
C ALA A 122 18.33 -9.10 8.17
N ARG A 123 17.02 -9.12 8.44
CA ARG A 123 16.40 -9.95 9.48
C ARG A 123 14.90 -10.14 9.20
N PRO A 124 14.23 -11.09 9.84
CA PRO A 124 12.77 -11.06 9.97
C PRO A 124 12.28 -9.85 10.76
N GLY A 125 11.03 -9.45 10.53
CA GLY A 125 10.33 -8.40 11.29
C GLY A 125 10.00 -7.16 10.47
N LEU A 126 9.92 -6.03 11.18
CA LEU A 126 9.54 -4.75 10.62
C LEU A 126 10.70 -4.10 9.86
N HIS A 127 10.40 -3.67 8.64
CA HIS A 127 11.29 -2.93 7.78
C HIS A 127 10.61 -1.63 7.37
N ARG A 128 11.45 -0.64 7.07
CA ARG A 128 11.04 0.48 6.23
C ARG A 128 11.36 0.13 4.78
N LEU A 129 10.42 0.46 3.91
CA LEU A 129 10.53 0.30 2.47
C LEU A 129 10.46 1.67 1.83
N CYS A 130 11.47 2.04 1.03
CA CYS A 130 11.39 3.14 0.09
C CYS A 130 11.08 2.60 -1.30
N VAL A 131 9.94 3.01 -1.88
CA VAL A 131 9.55 2.69 -3.24
C VAL A 131 9.78 3.92 -4.11
N LEU A 132 10.69 3.80 -5.06
CA LEU A 132 10.99 4.82 -6.04
C LEU A 132 10.51 4.37 -7.41
N ARG A 133 9.79 5.26 -8.10
CA ARG A 133 9.32 5.04 -9.48
C ARG A 133 9.80 6.16 -10.39
N ARG A 134 10.37 5.77 -11.52
CA ARG A 134 10.67 6.66 -12.64
C ARG A 134 9.92 6.20 -13.86
N ARG A 135 9.21 7.11 -14.51
CA ARG A 135 8.58 6.86 -15.81
C ARG A 135 9.60 7.16 -16.90
N THR A 136 9.71 6.26 -17.86
CA THR A 136 10.59 6.39 -19.03
C THR A 136 9.74 6.29 -20.29
N SER A 137 10.32 6.59 -21.46
CA SER A 137 9.67 6.34 -22.75
C SER A 137 9.24 4.87 -22.89
N ASP A 138 10.05 3.95 -22.37
CA ASP A 138 9.91 2.51 -22.62
C ASP A 138 9.12 1.78 -21.54
N GLY A 139 8.54 2.50 -20.56
CA GLY A 139 7.79 1.91 -19.45
C GLY A 139 8.14 2.53 -18.10
N HIS A 140 8.22 1.72 -17.05
CA HIS A 140 8.57 2.18 -15.70
C HIS A 140 9.88 1.55 -15.22
N ARG A 141 10.68 2.33 -14.49
CA ARG A 141 11.76 1.81 -13.64
C ARG A 141 11.34 1.89 -12.18
N TRP A 142 11.59 0.82 -11.44
CA TRP A 142 11.30 0.70 -10.03
C TRP A 142 12.54 0.36 -9.25
N LEU A 143 12.70 1.02 -8.11
CA LEU A 143 13.69 0.67 -7.11
C LEU A 143 12.98 0.54 -5.76
N LEU A 144 13.14 -0.60 -5.10
CA LEU A 144 12.56 -0.89 -3.79
C LEU A 144 13.68 -1.20 -2.81
N GLN A 145 13.88 -0.29 -1.85
CA GLN A 145 14.96 -0.39 -0.88
C GLN A 145 14.38 -0.73 0.50
N PHE A 146 14.86 -1.80 1.10
CA PHE A 146 14.40 -2.32 2.39
C PHE A 146 15.50 -2.17 3.43
N TRP A 147 15.15 -1.69 4.62
CA TRP A 147 16.07 -1.70 5.77
C TRP A 147 15.31 -1.96 7.08
N PRO A 148 15.94 -2.65 8.05
CA PRO A 148 15.28 -2.94 9.31
C PRO A 148 15.03 -1.65 10.09
N VAL A 149 13.92 -1.63 10.82
CA VAL A 149 13.64 -0.60 11.83
C VAL A 149 13.26 -1.28 13.14
N SER A 150 13.33 -0.52 14.22
CA SER A 150 12.86 -0.91 15.56
C SER A 150 11.87 0.15 16.03
N GLY A 151 10.97 -0.19 16.95
CA GLY A 151 9.96 0.74 17.43
C GLY A 151 8.62 0.62 16.69
N SER A 152 7.71 1.52 17.05
CA SER A 152 6.44 1.67 16.37
C SER A 152 6.66 2.03 14.89
N PRO A 153 5.92 1.42 13.95
CA PRO A 153 6.05 1.75 12.55
C PRO A 153 5.66 3.21 12.30
N GLU A 154 6.55 3.95 11.64
CA GLU A 154 6.18 5.24 11.08
C GLU A 154 5.16 5.03 9.96
N ALA A 155 4.08 5.82 9.93
CA ALA A 155 3.14 5.75 8.83
C ALA A 155 3.80 5.96 7.45
N PRO A 156 3.15 5.52 6.37
CA PRO A 156 3.55 5.87 5.01
C PRO A 156 3.72 7.39 4.84
N ARG A 157 4.66 7.82 3.99
CA ARG A 157 4.84 9.21 3.61
C ARG A 157 5.34 9.32 2.17
N PHE A 158 4.89 10.35 1.47
CA PHE A 158 5.39 10.69 0.15
C PHE A 158 6.52 11.70 0.30
N LEU A 159 7.65 11.41 -0.34
CA LEU A 159 8.80 12.32 -0.44
C LEU A 159 8.82 13.05 -1.79
N ALA A 160 8.24 12.43 -2.82
CA ALA A 160 8.02 13.05 -4.12
C ALA A 160 6.78 12.43 -4.77
N ARG A 161 6.01 13.26 -5.50
CA ARG A 161 4.87 12.82 -6.29
C ARG A 161 4.84 13.63 -7.59
N SER A 162 4.99 12.95 -8.72
CA SER A 162 4.98 13.56 -10.05
C SER A 162 3.58 13.80 -10.60
N ARG A 163 2.58 13.14 -10.03
CA ARG A 163 1.16 13.36 -10.33
C ARG A 163 0.45 14.01 -9.15
N PRO A 164 -0.59 14.81 -9.38
CA PRO A 164 -1.45 15.28 -8.31
C PRO A 164 -1.99 14.10 -7.48
N ALA A 165 -2.13 14.30 -6.17
CA ALA A 165 -2.62 13.25 -5.27
C ALA A 165 -4.07 12.83 -5.58
N VAL A 166 -4.84 13.74 -6.16
CA VAL A 166 -6.22 13.54 -6.62
C VAL A 166 -6.22 13.41 -8.14
N GLY A 167 -7.03 12.49 -8.68
CA GLY A 167 -7.21 12.35 -10.12
C GLY A 167 -7.81 13.59 -10.77
N THR A 168 -7.70 13.69 -12.09
CA THR A 168 -8.33 14.78 -12.84
C THR A 168 -9.84 14.70 -12.77
N ASP A 169 -10.50 15.86 -12.78
CA ASP A 169 -11.94 15.93 -12.84
C ASP A 169 -12.40 15.49 -14.24
N ARG A 170 -13.03 14.32 -14.32
CA ARG A 170 -13.60 13.80 -15.56
C ARG A 170 -15.12 13.73 -15.42
N PRO A 171 -15.90 14.18 -16.43
CA PRO A 171 -17.34 14.00 -16.43
C PRO A 171 -17.72 12.55 -16.11
N GLY A 172 -18.68 12.35 -15.20
CA GLY A 172 -19.13 11.02 -14.75
C GLY A 172 -18.20 10.29 -13.77
N HIS A 173 -17.04 10.86 -13.41
CA HIS A 173 -16.11 10.26 -12.43
C HIS A 173 -16.25 10.80 -11.01
N GLY A 174 -17.18 11.72 -10.75
CA GLY A 174 -17.64 12.14 -9.42
C GLY A 174 -16.59 12.12 -8.30
N ASP A 175 -16.88 11.42 -7.22
CA ASP A 175 -15.98 11.28 -6.07
C ASP A 175 -14.80 10.32 -6.29
N LYS A 176 -14.80 9.55 -7.39
CA LYS A 176 -13.78 8.52 -7.66
C LYS A 176 -12.40 9.13 -7.87
N ARG A 177 -12.30 10.42 -8.23
CA ARG A 177 -11.03 11.14 -8.32
C ARG A 177 -10.23 11.14 -7.03
N PHE A 178 -10.91 11.04 -5.87
CA PHE A 178 -10.27 10.97 -4.56
C PHE A 178 -9.83 9.55 -4.18
N GLY A 179 -10.19 8.53 -4.97
CA GLY A 179 -9.88 7.13 -4.69
C GLY A 179 -8.39 6.87 -4.38
N PRO A 180 -7.44 7.32 -5.22
CA PRO A 180 -6.01 7.13 -4.94
C PRO A 180 -5.57 7.75 -3.61
N LEU A 181 -5.86 9.05 -3.38
CA LEU A 181 -5.54 9.72 -2.12
C LEU A 181 -6.24 9.08 -0.92
N ALA A 182 -7.50 8.67 -1.06
CA ALA A 182 -8.24 7.97 -0.03
C ALA A 182 -7.54 6.68 0.39
N MET A 183 -7.03 5.89 -0.55
CA MET A 183 -6.28 4.69 -0.18
C MET A 183 -4.94 5.00 0.48
N ASP A 184 -4.29 6.11 0.10
CA ASP A 184 -3.07 6.57 0.77
C ASP A 184 -3.38 6.99 2.24
N VAL A 185 -4.48 7.70 2.47
CA VAL A 185 -4.98 8.05 3.82
C VAL A 185 -5.32 6.80 4.64
N LEU A 186 -6.00 5.82 4.03
CA LEU A 186 -6.33 4.56 4.69
C LEU A 186 -5.06 3.80 5.10
N SER A 187 -4.04 3.78 4.24
CA SER A 187 -2.74 3.19 4.54
C SER A 187 -2.09 3.85 5.77
N VAL A 188 -2.17 5.19 5.89
CA VAL A 188 -1.73 5.91 7.09
C VAL A 188 -2.51 5.46 8.33
N ALA A 189 -3.83 5.38 8.24
CA ALA A 189 -4.68 4.98 9.36
C ALA A 189 -4.44 3.52 9.80
N LEU A 190 -4.06 2.63 8.88
CA LEU A 190 -3.76 1.22 9.18
C LEU A 190 -2.41 1.05 9.90
N TRP A 191 -1.39 1.79 9.47
CA TRP A 191 -0.04 1.69 10.03
C TRP A 191 0.18 2.58 11.26
N SER A 192 -0.63 3.62 11.42
CA SER A 192 -0.59 4.53 12.57
C SER A 192 -2.02 4.83 13.00
N PRO A 193 -2.69 3.87 13.65
CA PRO A 193 -4.04 4.08 14.16
C PRO A 193 -4.03 5.14 15.27
N GLY A 194 -5.11 5.90 15.39
CA GLY A 194 -5.28 6.90 16.44
C GLY A 194 -5.56 8.30 15.91
N ARG A 195 -4.95 9.29 16.55
CA ARG A 195 -5.26 10.71 16.39
C ARG A 195 -4.32 11.38 15.39
N HIS A 196 -4.90 12.09 14.42
CA HIS A 196 -4.20 12.82 13.37
C HIS A 196 -4.82 14.20 13.19
N THR A 197 -4.09 15.15 12.61
CA THR A 197 -4.67 16.38 12.07
C THR A 197 -4.74 16.30 10.55
N ARG A 198 -5.68 17.01 9.91
CA ARG A 198 -5.73 17.05 8.45
C ARG A 198 -4.48 17.71 7.86
N ALA A 199 -3.89 18.68 8.55
CA ALA A 199 -2.62 19.30 8.16
C ALA A 199 -1.45 18.30 8.14
N ALA A 200 -1.31 17.48 9.20
CA ALA A 200 -0.25 16.47 9.26
C ALA A 200 -0.41 15.37 8.19
N LEU A 201 -1.66 14.98 7.90
CA LEU A 201 -1.95 14.05 6.80
C LEU A 201 -1.64 14.66 5.43
N ALA A 202 -1.98 15.94 5.24
CA ALA A 202 -1.74 16.69 4.02
C ALA A 202 -0.24 16.81 3.72
N GLU A 203 0.57 17.20 4.71
CA GLU A 203 2.02 17.25 4.62
C GLU A 203 2.61 15.87 4.26
N ARG A 204 2.21 14.84 5.01
CA ARG A 204 2.70 13.46 4.84
C ARG A 204 2.40 12.87 3.47
N LEU A 205 1.27 13.26 2.85
CA LEU A 205 0.81 12.69 1.59
C LEU A 205 1.05 13.61 0.38
N LEU A 206 1.66 14.77 0.59
CA LEU A 206 1.85 15.83 -0.42
C LEU A 206 0.51 16.22 -1.07
N ALA A 207 -0.47 16.53 -0.24
CA ALA A 207 -1.83 16.91 -0.61
C ALA A 207 -2.26 18.19 0.14
N THR A 208 -3.43 18.76 -0.17
CA THR A 208 -4.00 19.87 0.62
C THR A 208 -4.94 19.36 1.72
N PRO A 209 -5.15 20.11 2.82
CA PRO A 209 -6.11 19.73 3.85
C PRO A 209 -7.55 19.52 3.35
N GLU A 210 -7.96 20.23 2.30
CA GLU A 210 -9.25 20.07 1.63
C GLU A 210 -9.33 18.75 0.89
N GLN A 211 -8.27 18.37 0.17
CA GLN A 211 -8.17 17.07 -0.49
C GLN A 211 -8.21 15.93 0.53
N ILE A 212 -7.55 16.09 1.68
CA ILE A 212 -7.64 15.13 2.79
C ILE A 212 -9.06 15.02 3.30
N ARG A 213 -9.76 16.15 3.50
CA ARG A 213 -11.17 16.13 3.94
C ARG A 213 -12.05 15.35 2.96
N GLU A 214 -11.91 15.58 1.66
CA GLU A 214 -12.69 14.85 0.65
C GLU A 214 -12.31 13.36 0.58
N ALA A 215 -11.03 13.02 0.73
CA ALA A 215 -10.56 11.64 0.82
C ALA A 215 -11.14 10.91 2.05
N LEU A 216 -11.22 11.58 3.21
CA LEU A 216 -11.87 11.05 4.41
C LEU A 216 -13.36 10.82 4.16
N ARG A 217 -14.08 11.78 3.57
CA ARG A 217 -15.50 11.60 3.20
C ARG A 217 -15.72 10.44 2.23
N TYR A 218 -14.79 10.26 1.28
CA TYR A 218 -14.81 9.12 0.37
C TYR A 218 -14.71 7.80 1.14
N LEU A 219 -13.73 7.65 2.03
CA LEU A 219 -13.54 6.42 2.81
C LEU A 219 -14.73 6.14 3.75
N THR A 220 -15.27 7.16 4.40
CA THR A 220 -16.44 7.01 5.29
C THR A 220 -17.67 6.54 4.52
N ARG A 221 -17.96 7.13 3.35
CA ARG A 221 -19.08 6.69 2.50
C ARG A 221 -18.92 5.25 2.01
N ARG A 222 -17.68 4.79 1.84
CA ARG A 222 -17.35 3.42 1.43
C ARG A 222 -17.31 2.43 2.60
N GLY A 223 -17.52 2.89 3.85
CA GLY A 223 -17.45 2.04 5.04
C GLY A 223 -16.06 1.44 5.27
N MET A 224 -15.00 2.13 4.81
CA MET A 224 -13.61 1.67 4.98
C MET A 224 -12.92 2.35 6.16
N LEU A 225 -13.50 3.44 6.65
CA LEU A 225 -12.92 4.27 7.70
C LEU A 225 -14.03 4.97 8.45
N ARG A 226 -13.94 4.95 9.78
CA ARG A 226 -14.72 5.82 10.65
C ARG A 226 -13.85 6.94 11.16
N VAL A 227 -14.37 8.16 11.08
CA VAL A 227 -13.71 9.38 11.57
C VAL A 227 -14.43 9.84 12.83
N GLY A 228 -13.70 9.91 13.95
CA GLY A 228 -14.19 10.44 15.22
C GLY A 228 -13.56 11.79 15.58
N GLY A 229 -14.16 12.50 16.53
CA GLY A 229 -13.73 13.84 16.96
C GLY A 229 -14.45 14.98 16.23
N VAL A 230 -14.16 16.21 16.64
CA VAL A 230 -14.76 17.42 16.05
C VAL A 230 -13.83 17.94 14.94
N ASP A 231 -14.27 17.86 13.69
CA ASP A 231 -13.53 18.43 12.55
C ASP A 231 -13.90 19.92 12.36
N ALA A 232 -13.33 20.78 13.20
CA ALA A 232 -13.54 22.24 13.14
C ALA A 232 -12.57 22.95 12.18
N GLY A 233 -11.56 22.25 11.65
CA GLY A 233 -10.52 22.86 10.82
C GLY A 233 -9.32 21.94 10.57
N PRO A 234 -8.33 22.40 9.79
CA PRO A 234 -7.18 21.59 9.40
C PRO A 234 -6.28 21.18 10.58
N ALA A 235 -6.25 21.98 11.65
CA ALA A 235 -5.52 21.71 12.89
C ALA A 235 -6.31 20.84 13.89
N SER A 236 -7.60 20.58 13.63
CA SER A 236 -8.42 19.77 14.52
C SER A 236 -7.93 18.33 14.54
N THR A 237 -7.90 17.76 15.74
CA THR A 237 -7.52 16.37 15.93
C THR A 237 -8.71 15.46 15.64
N ILE A 238 -8.55 14.58 14.65
CA ILE A 238 -9.50 13.55 14.26
C ILE A 238 -8.96 12.17 14.61
N ALA A 239 -9.83 11.26 15.04
CA ALA A 239 -9.50 9.86 15.27
C ALA A 239 -9.84 9.05 14.01
N LEU A 240 -8.87 8.30 13.49
CA LEU A 240 -9.04 7.45 12.32
C LEU A 240 -9.15 5.99 12.77
N VAL A 241 -10.27 5.34 12.47
CA VAL A 241 -10.50 3.93 12.80
C VAL A 241 -10.79 3.16 11.50
N PRO A 242 -9.81 2.41 10.96
CA PRO A 242 -10.01 1.58 9.78
C PRO A 242 -11.08 0.52 10.03
N GLU A 243 -11.91 0.28 9.03
CA GLU A 243 -12.97 -0.73 9.06
C GLU A 243 -12.80 -1.69 7.89
N ARG A 244 -13.10 -2.97 8.11
CA ARG A 244 -13.12 -3.93 7.00
C ARG A 244 -14.33 -3.57 6.12
N PRO A 245 -14.15 -3.39 4.80
CA PRO A 245 -15.28 -3.13 3.92
C PRO A 245 -16.30 -4.25 4.10
N ARG A 246 -17.56 -3.90 4.36
CA ARG A 246 -18.63 -4.90 4.44
C ARG A 246 -18.72 -5.56 3.05
N PRO A 247 -18.69 -6.90 2.94
CA PRO A 247 -18.82 -7.55 1.65
C PRO A 247 -20.12 -7.11 0.98
N PRO A 248 -20.10 -6.76 -0.32
CA PRO A 248 -21.32 -6.45 -1.04
C PRO A 248 -22.18 -7.73 -1.05
N ASN A 249 -23.33 -7.68 -0.38
CA ASN A 249 -24.33 -8.76 -0.26
C ASN A 249 -23.89 -10.05 0.47
N ALA A 250 -23.86 -10.00 1.80
CA ALA A 250 -24.10 -11.20 2.63
C ALA A 250 -25.61 -11.51 2.81
N GLY A 251 -26.49 -10.83 2.05
CA GLY A 251 -27.96 -10.89 2.19
C GLY A 251 -28.71 -11.60 1.05
N ALA A 252 -28.01 -12.21 0.09
CA ALA A 252 -28.66 -13.01 -0.95
C ALA A 252 -27.84 -14.28 -1.18
N VAL A 253 -28.00 -15.26 -0.29
CA VAL A 253 -27.74 -16.65 -0.64
C VAL A 253 -28.77 -17.02 -1.71
N SER A 254 -28.41 -16.80 -2.97
CA SER A 254 -29.11 -17.47 -4.06
C SER A 254 -28.77 -18.94 -3.90
N VAL A 255 -29.74 -19.73 -3.43
CA VAL A 255 -29.65 -21.18 -3.38
C VAL A 255 -29.41 -21.65 -4.81
N ALA A 256 -28.17 -21.97 -5.13
CA ALA A 256 -27.82 -22.55 -6.42
C ALA A 256 -28.56 -23.89 -6.54
N LEU A 257 -29.51 -23.96 -7.47
CA LEU A 257 -30.17 -25.19 -7.88
C LEU A 257 -29.10 -26.19 -8.35
N PRO A 258 -29.12 -27.45 -7.87
CA PRO A 258 -28.18 -28.46 -8.31
C PRO A 258 -28.41 -28.76 -9.79
N TRP A 259 -27.36 -28.55 -10.58
CA TRP A 259 -27.27 -28.94 -11.98
C TRP A 259 -27.61 -30.43 -12.09
N ARG A 260 -28.69 -30.74 -12.79
CA ARG A 260 -28.99 -32.11 -13.23
C ARG A 260 -27.98 -32.48 -14.32
N THR A 261 -27.21 -33.52 -14.05
CA THR A 261 -26.55 -34.34 -15.06
C THR A 261 -27.57 -34.82 -16.08
N ALA A 262 -27.50 -34.31 -17.31
CA ALA A 262 -28.10 -34.96 -18.46
C ALA A 262 -27.02 -35.83 -19.11
N ALA A 263 -27.06 -37.12 -18.83
CA ALA A 263 -26.47 -38.13 -19.68
C ALA A 263 -27.36 -38.32 -20.92
N ARG A 264 -26.76 -38.26 -22.10
CA ARG A 264 -27.04 -39.13 -23.25
C ARG A 264 -25.93 -38.97 -24.28
#